data_AF-A0A3B0PQL0-F1
#
_entry.id   AF-A0A3B0PQL0-F1
#
_cell.length_a   1.000
_cell.length_b   1.000
_cell.length_c   1.000
_cell.angle_alpha   90.00
_cell.angle_beta   90.00
_cell.angle_gamma   90.00
#
_symmetry.space_group_name_H-M   'P 1'
#
loop_
_entity.id
_entity.type
_entity.pdbx_description
1 polymer ?
#
loop_
_entity_poly.entity_id
_entity_poly.type
_entity_poly.pdbx_seq_one_letter_code
_entity_poly.pdbx_strand_id
1 'polypeptide(L)'
;MLGTMILLAGVMAGDYHKLTGVFFVMAIVMSLGSVTGCAINPARDFGPRVIYFLTAKAFNKKLQNPVSADFRYGLVPLLAPIAAGLIMGGFSLLINQ
;
A
#
# COMPACT_ATOMS: atom_id res chain seq x y z
N MET A 1 -1.81 7.69 0.88
CA MET A 1 -1.01 8.79 0.31
C MET A 1 0.06 9.26 1.29
N LEU A 2 -0.29 9.83 2.46
CA LEU A 2 0.67 10.26 3.49
C LEU A 2 1.66 9.16 3.93
N GLY A 3 1.17 7.95 4.24
CA GLY A 3 2.05 6.83 4.62
C GLY A 3 3.07 6.44 3.54
N THR A 4 2.70 6.53 2.26
CA THR A 4 3.63 6.27 1.14
C THR A 4 4.67 7.38 1.01
N MET A 5 4.28 8.66 1.19
CA MET A 5 5.26 9.75 1.19
C MET A 5 6.26 9.62 2.33
N ILE A 6 5.81 9.26 3.54
CA ILE A 6 6.68 9.03 4.69
C ILE A 6 7.59 7.82 4.48
N LEU A 7 7.07 6.73 3.92
CA LEU A 7 7.90 5.57 3.58
C LEU A 7 9.01 5.97 2.61
N LEU A 8 8.68 6.67 1.53
CA LEU A 8 9.66 7.06 0.51
C LEU A 8 10.67 8.07 1.05
N ALA A 9 10.23 9.06 1.83
CA ALA A 9 11.12 10.00 2.50
C ALA A 9 12.11 9.28 3.42
N GLY A 10 11.64 8.30 4.19
CA GLY A 10 12.50 7.44 5.00
C GLY A 10 13.53 6.71 4.15
N VAL A 11 13.07 5.95 3.14
CA VAL A 11 13.92 5.18 2.21
C VAL A 11 14.99 6.04 1.53
N MET A 12 14.68 7.29 1.21
CA MET A 12 15.64 8.22 0.62
C MET A 12 16.64 8.80 1.63
N ALA A 13 16.25 8.93 2.90
CA ALA A 13 17.06 9.55 3.95
C ALA A 13 17.96 8.56 4.71
N GLY A 14 17.64 7.26 4.67
CA GLY A 14 18.32 6.26 5.50
C GLY A 14 18.66 4.97 4.77
N ASP A 15 19.77 4.38 5.17
CA ASP A 15 20.17 3.03 4.76
C ASP A 15 19.50 1.98 5.66
N TYR A 16 18.48 1.32 5.12
CA TYR A 16 17.79 0.26 5.85
C TYR A 16 18.37 -1.11 5.52
N HIS A 17 18.91 -1.78 6.54
CA HIS A 17 19.04 -3.24 6.51
C HIS A 17 17.66 -3.90 6.65
N LYS A 18 17.55 -5.18 6.24
CA LYS A 18 16.28 -5.93 6.20
C LYS A 18 15.45 -5.79 7.48
N LEU A 19 16.08 -5.91 8.65
CA LEU A 19 15.40 -5.85 9.93
C LEU A 19 14.95 -4.42 10.30
N THR A 20 15.81 -3.42 10.08
CA THR A 20 15.46 -2.02 10.39
C THR A 20 14.38 -1.48 9.46
N GLY A 21 14.36 -1.91 8.20
CA GLY A 21 13.28 -1.60 7.26
C GLY A 21 11.93 -2.16 7.70
N VAL A 22 11.90 -3.39 8.24
CA VAL A 22 10.65 -3.98 8.79
C VAL A 22 10.14 -3.17 9.99
N PHE A 23 11.02 -2.81 10.93
CA PHE A 23 10.62 -1.98 12.07
C PHE A 23 10.17 -0.58 11.65
N PHE A 24 10.77 -0.01 10.61
CA PHE A 24 10.35 1.27 10.06
C PHE A 24 8.93 1.20 9.49
N VAL A 25 8.64 0.20 8.65
CA VAL A 25 7.28 -0.03 8.13
C VAL A 25 6.30 -0.30 9.27
N MET A 26 6.70 -1.07 10.29
CA MET A 26 5.89 -1.34 11.48
C MET A 26 5.53 -0.04 12.21
N ALA A 27 6.49 0.86 12.43
CA ALA A 27 6.25 2.15 13.06
C ALA A 27 5.24 3.01 12.27
N ILE A 28 5.34 3.00 10.93
CA ILE A 28 4.37 3.69 10.06
C ILE A 28 2.98 3.05 10.19
N VAL A 29 2.88 1.72 10.19
CA VAL A 29 1.59 1.02 10.33
C VAL A 29 0.96 1.26 11.70
N MET A 30 1.74 1.25 12.78
CA MET A 30 1.22 1.51 14.13
C MET A 30 0.75 2.96 14.31
N SER A 31 1.40 3.93 13.64
CA SER A 31 1.05 5.35 13.74
C SER A 31 -0.04 5.80 12.76
N LEU A 32 -0.09 5.24 11.54
CA LEU A 32 -0.95 5.70 10.45
C LEU A 32 -1.87 4.61 9.88
N GLY A 33 -1.86 3.41 10.44
CA GLY A 33 -2.58 2.26 9.88
C GLY A 33 -4.09 2.26 10.12
N SER A 34 -4.60 2.94 11.15
CA SER A 34 -6.00 2.85 11.57
C SER A 34 -7.00 3.42 10.55
N VAL A 35 -6.63 4.47 9.82
CA VAL A 35 -7.57 5.20 8.93
C VAL A 35 -7.82 4.51 7.58
N THR A 36 -6.87 3.70 7.10
CA THR A 36 -6.95 3.09 5.73
C THR A 36 -6.37 1.67 5.63
N GLY A 37 -6.01 1.04 6.75
CA GLY A 37 -5.35 -0.27 6.75
C GLY A 37 -3.88 -0.24 6.28
N CYS A 38 -3.29 0.96 6.22
CA CYS A 38 -1.92 1.21 5.75
C CYS A 38 -1.65 0.72 4.31
N ALA A 39 -2.48 1.18 3.36
CA ALA A 39 -2.29 0.92 1.94
C ALA A 39 -1.13 1.74 1.35
N ILE A 40 0.09 1.38 1.74
CA ILE A 40 1.32 2.07 1.31
C ILE A 40 1.84 1.53 -0.03
N ASN A 41 1.49 0.30 -0.38
CA ASN A 41 1.98 -0.40 -1.57
C ASN A 41 0.80 -0.93 -2.41
N PRO A 42 0.69 -0.57 -3.70
CA PRO A 42 -0.36 -1.05 -4.60
C PRO A 42 -0.45 -2.58 -4.69
N ALA A 43 0.70 -3.27 -4.75
CA ALA A 43 0.74 -4.74 -4.86
C ALA A 43 0.23 -5.44 -3.59
N ARG A 44 0.40 -4.80 -2.43
CA ARG A 44 -0.03 -5.31 -1.12
C ARG A 44 -1.55 -5.32 -0.94
N ASP A 45 -2.29 -4.54 -1.73
CA ASP A 45 -3.75 -4.53 -1.74
C ASP A 45 -4.33 -5.23 -2.98
N PHE A 46 -3.86 -4.86 -4.18
CA PHE A 46 -4.48 -5.30 -5.43
C PHE A 46 -4.32 -6.81 -5.67
N GLY A 47 -3.15 -7.39 -5.37
CA GLY A 47 -2.89 -8.81 -5.56
C GLY A 47 -3.87 -9.69 -4.76
N PRO A 48 -3.92 -9.56 -3.42
CA PRO A 48 -4.89 -10.28 -2.59
C PRO A 48 -6.35 -10.07 -3.03
N ARG A 49 -6.70 -8.85 -3.48
CA ARG A 49 -8.05 -8.52 -3.94
C ARG A 49 -8.45 -9.27 -5.22
N VAL A 50 -7.55 -9.33 -6.20
CA VAL A 50 -7.76 -10.09 -7.44
C VAL A 50 -7.87 -11.59 -7.14
N ILE A 51 -6.99 -12.12 -6.31
CA ILE A 51 -7.04 -13.53 -5.88
C ILE A 51 -8.38 -13.81 -5.20
N TYR A 52 -8.80 -12.97 -4.26
CA TYR A 52 -10.08 -13.10 -3.59
C TYR A 52 -11.26 -13.07 -4.55
N PHE A 53 -11.28 -12.14 -5.51
CA PHE A 53 -12.33 -12.08 -6.53
C PHE A 53 -12.42 -13.37 -7.36
N LEU A 54 -11.27 -13.89 -7.79
CA LEU A 54 -11.21 -15.14 -8.56
C LEU A 54 -11.65 -16.34 -7.73
N THR A 55 -11.18 -16.45 -6.48
CA THR A 55 -11.57 -17.52 -5.55
C THR A 55 -13.06 -17.44 -5.22
N ALA A 56 -13.59 -16.26 -4.92
CA ALA A 56 -15.00 -16.07 -4.63
C ALA A 56 -15.87 -16.44 -5.84
N LYS A 57 -15.45 -16.07 -7.06
CA LYS A 57 -16.15 -16.45 -8.30
C LYS A 57 -16.09 -17.96 -8.55
N ALA A 58 -14.94 -18.60 -8.33
CA ALA A 58 -14.75 -20.03 -8.55
C ALA A 58 -15.48 -20.92 -7.53
N PHE A 59 -15.54 -20.49 -6.27
CA PHE A 59 -16.09 -21.27 -5.16
C PHE A 59 -17.38 -20.68 -4.57
N ASN A 60 -18.09 -19.85 -5.33
CA ASN A 60 -19.21 -19.03 -4.85
C ASN A 60 -20.31 -19.82 -4.10
N LYS A 61 -20.53 -21.09 -4.47
CA LYS A 61 -21.48 -22.00 -3.80
C LYS A 61 -21.01 -22.55 -2.44
N LYS A 62 -19.71 -22.51 -2.15
CA LYS A 62 -19.09 -22.96 -0.88
C LYS A 62 -18.82 -21.82 0.09
N LEU A 63 -18.72 -20.58 -0.39
CA LEU A 63 -18.53 -19.43 0.49
C LEU A 63 -19.87 -19.08 1.14
N GLN A 64 -19.93 -19.18 2.46
CA GLN A 64 -21.05 -18.64 3.23
C GLN A 64 -20.89 -17.11 3.28
N ASN A 65 -21.88 -16.37 2.77
CA ASN A 65 -21.91 -14.90 2.76
C ASN A 65 -20.63 -14.24 2.21
N PRO A 66 -20.27 -14.47 0.93
CA PRO A 66 -19.08 -13.85 0.34
C PRO A 66 -19.23 -12.32 0.36
N VAL A 67 -18.19 -11.64 0.86
CA VAL A 67 -18.10 -10.17 0.84
C VAL A 67 -17.66 -9.73 -0.56
N SER A 68 -18.06 -8.54 -1.00
CA SER A 68 -17.57 -7.99 -2.26
C SER A 68 -16.07 -7.74 -2.22
N ALA A 69 -15.36 -8.04 -3.32
CA ALA A 69 -13.96 -7.67 -3.48
C ALA A 69 -13.73 -6.14 -3.57
N ASP A 70 -14.79 -5.32 -3.60
CA ASP A 70 -14.78 -3.85 -3.59
C ASP A 70 -13.66 -3.20 -4.41
N PHE A 71 -13.75 -3.32 -5.72
CA PHE A 71 -12.82 -2.66 -6.63
C PHE A 71 -13.01 -1.13 -6.68
N ARG A 72 -14.14 -0.60 -6.19
CA ARG A 72 -14.35 0.85 -6.14
C ARG A 72 -13.42 1.47 -5.10
N TYR A 73 -13.37 0.92 -3.89
CA TYR A 73 -12.36 1.32 -2.91
C TYR A 73 -10.96 0.88 -3.34
N GLY A 74 -10.81 -0.29 -4.01
CA GLY A 74 -9.52 -0.80 -4.49
C GLY A 74 -8.74 0.13 -5.44
N LEU A 75 -9.37 1.14 -6.02
CA LEU A 75 -8.68 2.19 -6.77
C LEU A 75 -7.88 3.16 -5.88
N VAL A 76 -8.35 3.41 -4.65
CA VAL A 76 -7.66 4.29 -3.69
C VAL A 76 -6.27 3.73 -3.29
N PRO A 77 -6.13 2.48 -2.81
CA PRO A 77 -4.83 1.91 -2.46
C PRO A 77 -3.95 1.61 -3.68
N LEU A 78 -4.50 1.64 -4.90
CA LEU A 78 -3.74 1.53 -6.14
C LEU A 78 -3.17 2.89 -6.57
N LEU A 79 -4.03 3.88 -6.78
CA LEU A 79 -3.65 5.18 -7.37
C LEU A 79 -2.98 6.11 -6.36
N ALA A 80 -3.41 6.11 -5.09
CA ALA A 80 -2.86 7.05 -4.11
C ALA A 80 -1.37 6.81 -3.80
N PRO A 81 -0.86 5.57 -3.69
CA PRO A 81 0.58 5.34 -3.55
C PRO A 81 1.38 5.66 -4.81
N ILE A 82 0.82 5.39 -6.00
CA ILE A 82 1.47 5.74 -7.27
C ILE A 82 1.64 7.25 -7.38
N ALA A 83 0.58 8.02 -7.10
CA ALA A 83 0.63 9.47 -7.09
C ALA A 83 1.65 10.00 -6.07
N ALA A 84 1.68 9.45 -4.85
CA ALA A 84 2.68 9.79 -3.85
C ALA A 84 4.12 9.49 -4.31
N GLY A 85 4.33 8.37 -5.00
CA GLY A 85 5.62 7.99 -5.58
C GLY A 85 6.09 8.97 -6.66
N LEU A 86 5.19 9.40 -7.54
CA LEU A 86 5.50 10.40 -8.56
C LEU A 86 5.85 11.76 -7.94
N ILE A 87 5.10 12.20 -6.92
CA ILE A 87 5.35 13.47 -6.23
C ILE A 87 6.72 13.42 -5.52
N MET A 88 6.98 12.39 -4.73
CA MET A 88 8.25 12.25 -4.00
C MET A 88 9.44 12.04 -4.93
N GLY A 89 9.27 11.26 -6.00
CA GLY A 89 10.30 11.07 -7.02
C GLY A 89 10.63 12.37 -7.74
N GLY A 90 9.61 13.14 -8.13
CA GLY A 90 9.80 14.48 -8.71
C GLY A 90 10.49 15.43 -7.74
N PHE A 91 10.07 15.44 -6.47
CA PHE A 91 10.70 16.24 -5.43
C PHE A 91 12.17 15.85 -5.19
N SER A 92 12.49 14.55 -5.23
CA SER A 92 13.87 14.05 -5.14
C SER A 92 14.77 14.63 -6.22
N LEU A 93 14.26 14.74 -7.45
CA LEU A 93 15.02 15.26 -8.57
C LEU A 93 15.29 16.76 -8.43
N LEU A 94 14.47 17.50 -7.68
CA LEU A 94 14.66 18.94 -7.45
C LEU A 94 15.69 19.23 -6.34
N ILE A 95 15.78 18.36 -5.33
CA ILE A 95 16.73 18.53 -4.21
C ILE A 95 18.13 18.05 -4.56
N ASN A 96 18.24 17.02 -5.40
CA ASN A 96 19.52 16.38 -5.73
C ASN A 96 20.17 16.93 -7.02
N GLN A 97 19.77 18.12 -7.47
CA GLN A 97 20.50 18.89 -8.50
C GLN A 97 21.56 19.77 -7.83
#